data_AF-A0A1Z4LJ76-F1
#
_entry.id   AF-A0A1Z4LJ76-F1
#
_cell.length_a   1.000
_cell.length_b   1.000
_cell.length_c   1.000
_cell.angle_alpha   90.00
_cell.angle_beta   90.00
_cell.angle_gamma   90.00
#
_symmetry.space_group_name_H-M   'P 1'
#
loop_
_entity.id
_entity.type
_entity.pdbx_description
1 polymer ?
#
loop_
_entity_poly.entity_id
_entity_poly.type
_entity_poly.pdbx_seq_one_letter_code
_entity_poly.pdbx_strand_id
1 'polypeptide(L)' 'MAPQALSRGMNGSEVERLQQDLSAKGYQVSVNGNFDETTENAVKAFQKDNNIAIDGVVGAETGPKLGAPA' A
#
# COMPACT_ATOMS: atom_id res chain seq x y z
N MET A 1 2.52 1.51 20.83
CA MET A 1 2.02 2.36 19.73
C MET A 1 1.92 1.45 18.53
N ALA A 2 0.71 1.04 18.13
CA ALA A 2 0.54 0.13 17.01
C ALA A 2 0.90 0.88 15.71
N PRO A 3 1.74 0.31 14.82
CA PRO A 3 2.06 0.95 13.55
C PRO A 3 0.75 1.16 12.77
N GLN A 4 0.57 2.36 12.24
CA GLN A 4 -0.65 2.76 11.53
C GLN A 4 -0.71 1.99 10.21
N ALA A 5 -1.52 0.93 10.20
CA ALA A 5 -1.63 0.08 9.04
C ALA A 5 -2.59 0.71 8.02
N LEU A 6 -2.10 1.10 6.83
CA LEU A 6 -2.97 1.70 5.81
C LEU A 6 -3.92 0.64 5.27
N SER A 7 -5.22 0.92 5.33
CA SER A 7 -6.29 0.00 4.94
C SER A 7 -7.35 0.71 4.10
N ARG A 8 -8.23 -0.05 3.43
CA ARG A 8 -9.33 0.50 2.63
C ARG A 8 -10.13 1.53 3.42
N GLY A 9 -10.33 2.70 2.81
CA GLY A 9 -11.00 3.84 3.44
C GLY A 9 -10.08 4.80 4.20
N MET A 10 -8.78 4.52 4.29
CA MET A 10 -7.80 5.52 4.73
C MET A 10 -7.42 6.45 3.58
N ASN A 11 -7.09 7.70 3.93
CA ASN A 11 -6.71 8.71 2.97
C ASN A 11 -5.70 9.68 3.56
N GLY A 12 -4.79 10.17 2.72
CA GLY A 12 -3.72 11.09 3.09
C GLY A 12 -2.43 10.85 2.32
N SER A 13 -1.41 11.63 2.65
CA SER A 13 -0.12 11.63 1.95
C SER A 13 0.64 10.32 2.07
N GLU A 14 0.34 9.50 3.07
CA GLU A 14 0.88 8.14 3.20
C GLU A 14 0.33 7.21 2.11
N VAL A 15 -0.95 7.32 1.80
CA VAL A 15 -1.59 6.57 0.72
C VAL A 15 -1.12 7.07 -0.64
N GLU A 16 -0.93 8.37 -0.81
CA GLU A 16 -0.35 8.92 -2.05
C GLU A 16 1.04 8.33 -2.33
N ARG A 17 1.92 8.31 -1.31
CA ARG A 17 3.26 7.72 -1.43
C ARG A 17 3.21 6.24 -1.76
N LEU A 18 2.34 5.49 -1.09
CA LEU A 18 2.10 4.08 -1.38
C LEU A 18 1.70 3.86 -2.83
N GLN A 19 0.74 4.63 -3.32
CA GLN A 19 0.27 4.53 -4.70
C GLN A 19 1.37 4.91 -5.70
N GLN A 20 2.21 5.89 -5.37
CA GLN A 20 3.37 6.24 -6.19
C GLN A 20 4.38 5.10 -6.28
N ASP A 21 4.72 4.44 -5.16
CA ASP A 21 5.65 3.31 -5.16
C ASP A 21 5.09 2.10 -5.93
N LEU A 22 3.80 1.79 -5.72
CA LEU A 22 3.10 0.75 -6.47
C LEU A 22 3.12 1.05 -7.97
N SER A 23 2.80 2.30 -8.36
CA SER A 23 2.86 2.73 -9.75
C SER A 23 4.29 2.65 -10.32
N ALA A 24 5.30 3.05 -9.55
CA ALA A 24 6.71 2.95 -9.93
C ALA A 24 7.18 1.50 -10.13
N LYS A 25 6.61 0.55 -9.37
CA LYS A 25 6.82 -0.89 -9.55
C LYS A 25 6.02 -1.49 -10.71
N GLY A 26 5.20 -0.70 -11.39
CA GLY A 26 4.39 -1.14 -12.53
C GLY A 26 3.01 -1.70 -12.16
N TYR A 27 2.56 -1.52 -10.91
CA TYR A 27 1.20 -1.88 -10.52
C TYR A 27 0.20 -0.82 -10.98
N GLN A 28 -0.97 -1.28 -11.42
CA GLN A 28 -2.03 -0.41 -11.93
C GLN A 28 -2.79 0.21 -10.76
N VAL A 29 -2.38 1.40 -10.35
CA VAL A 29 -2.98 2.14 -9.23
C VAL A 29 -3.13 3.63 -9.55
N SER A 30 -4.18 4.25 -9.03
CA SER A 30 -4.38 5.70 -9.13
C SER A 30 -3.76 6.39 -7.92
N VAL A 31 -2.88 7.37 -8.14
CA VAL A 31 -2.32 8.21 -7.08
C VAL A 31 -3.29 9.33 -6.76
N ASN A 32 -4.28 9.04 -5.93
CA ASN A 32 -5.31 9.99 -5.49
C ASN A 32 -5.29 10.25 -3.98
N GLY A 33 -4.41 9.57 -3.25
CA GLY A 33 -4.31 9.65 -1.79
C GLY A 33 -5.45 8.97 -1.05
N ASN A 34 -6.27 8.18 -1.73
CA ASN A 34 -7.37 7.42 -1.13
C ASN A 34 -7.12 5.93 -1.32
N PHE A 35 -7.26 5.18 -0.23
CA PHE A 35 -7.06 3.73 -0.27
C PHE A 35 -8.33 3.09 -0.79
N ASP A 36 -8.48 3.13 -2.12
CA ASP A 36 -9.57 2.52 -2.85
C ASP A 36 -9.30 1.04 -3.15
N GLU A 37 -10.29 0.35 -3.71
CA GLU A 37 -10.17 -1.03 -4.17
C GLU A 37 -8.99 -1.25 -5.13
N THR A 38 -8.72 -0.29 -6.01
CA THR A 38 -7.59 -0.35 -6.94
C THR A 38 -6.26 -0.39 -6.19
N THR A 39 -6.11 0.44 -5.15
CA THR A 39 -4.92 0.46 -4.29
C THR A 39 -4.82 -0.83 -3.49
N GLU A 40 -5.93 -1.32 -2.93
CA GLU A 40 -5.95 -2.60 -2.21
C GLU A 40 -5.50 -3.77 -3.11
N ASN A 41 -5.99 -3.84 -4.35
CA ASN A 41 -5.58 -4.88 -5.29
C ASN A 41 -4.09 -4.78 -5.65
N ALA A 42 -3.57 -3.56 -5.85
CA ALA A 42 -2.15 -3.34 -6.10
C ALA A 42 -1.29 -3.73 -4.89
N VAL A 43 -1.73 -3.40 -3.66
CA VAL A 43 -1.10 -3.83 -2.41
C VAL A 43 -1.10 -5.35 -2.29
N LYS A 44 -2.24 -6.01 -2.55
CA LYS A 44 -2.34 -7.48 -2.51
C LYS A 44 -1.41 -8.14 -3.51
N ALA A 45 -1.32 -7.60 -4.72
CA ALA A 45 -0.41 -8.10 -5.75
C ALA A 45 1.06 -7.94 -5.32
N PHE A 46 1.41 -6.77 -4.77
CA PHE A 46 2.73 -6.53 -4.19
C PHE A 46 3.06 -7.48 -3.04
N GLN A 47 2.10 -7.67 -2.12
CA GLN A 47 2.25 -8.58 -0.98
C GLN A 47 2.49 -10.02 -1.44
N LYS A 48 1.76 -10.46 -2.46
CA LYS A 48 1.93 -11.76 -3.09
C LYS A 48 3.32 -11.93 -3.70
N ASP A 49 3.78 -10.94 -4.45
CA ASP A 49 5.10 -10.94 -5.09
C ASP A 49 6.23 -10.99 -4.06
N ASN A 50 6.05 -10.29 -2.93
CA ASN A 50 7.04 -10.18 -1.86
C ASN A 50 6.93 -11.28 -0.79
N ASN A 51 6.09 -12.30 -1.01
CA ASN A 51 5.84 -13.41 -0.10
C ASN A 51 5.50 -12.95 1.34
N ILE A 52 4.68 -11.90 1.46
CA ILE A 52 4.14 -11.41 2.74
C ILE A 52 2.63 -11.67 2.83
N ALA A 53 2.05 -11.48 4.00
CA ALA A 53 0.62 -11.67 4.22
C ALA A 53 -0.20 -10.79 3.26
N ILE A 54 -1.02 -11.44 2.42
CA ILE A 54 -1.87 -10.79 1.41
C ILE A 54 -3.17 -10.32 2.07
N ASP A 55 -3.05 -9.46 3.07
CA ASP A 55 -4.19 -8.91 3.82
C ASP A 55 -4.80 -7.68 3.12
N GLY A 56 -4.08 -7.11 2.13
CA GLY A 56 -4.44 -5.84 1.52
C GLY A 56 -4.20 -4.63 2.43
N VAL A 57 -3.49 -4.84 3.54
CA VAL A 57 -3.18 -3.82 4.55
C VAL A 57 -1.69 -3.51 4.55
N VAL A 58 -1.33 -2.23 4.47
CA VAL A 58 0.06 -1.77 4.51
C VAL A 58 0.46 -1.50 5.95
N GLY A 59 0.85 -2.56 6.67
CA GLY A 59 1.40 -2.48 8.03
C GLY A 59 2.94 -2.44 8.06
N ALA A 60 3.53 -2.65 9.24
CA ALA A 60 4.99 -2.56 9.47
C ALA A 60 5.85 -3.51 8.62
N GLU A 61 5.30 -4.61 8.11
CA GLU A 61 6.01 -5.52 7.21
C GLU A 61 5.92 -5.09 5.73
N THR A 62 4.85 -4.35 5.41
CA THR A 62 4.50 -3.98 4.03
C THR A 62 5.02 -2.59 3.70
N GLY A 63 4.91 -1.63 4.63
CA GLY A 63 5.40 -0.25 4.51
C GLY A 63 6.86 -0.13 4.08
N PRO A 64 7.85 -0.70 4.81
CA PRO A 64 9.26 -0.60 4.42
C PRO A 64 9.59 -1.30 3.10
N LYS A 65 8.86 -2.34 2.71
CA LYS A 65 9.02 -3.01 1.41
C LYS A 65 8.45 -2.20 0.24
N LEU A 66 7.45 -1.37 0.52
CA LEU A 66 6.84 -0.41 -0.41
C LEU A 66 7.48 0.98 -0.36
N GLY A 67 8.55 1.19 0.41
CA GLY A 67 9.12 2.52 0.59
C GLY A 67 8.14 3.54 1.20
N ALA A 68 7.01 3.09 1.74
CA ALA A 68 6.11 3.92 2.51
C ALA A 68 6.71 4.13 3.90
N PRO A 69 6.67 5.34 4.47
CA PRO A 69 7.17 5.58 5.82
C PRO A 69 6.39 4.69 6.81
N ALA A 70 7.13 4.13 7.77
CA ALA A 70 6.60 3.29 8.85
C ALA A 70 5.83 4.09 9.91
#